data_AF-A0A961GIC7-F1
#
_entry.id   AF-A0A961GIC7-F1
#
_cell.length_a   1.000
_cell.length_b   1.000
_cell.length_c   1.000
_cell.angle_alpha   90.00
_cell.angle_beta   90.00
_cell.angle_gamma   90.00
#
_symmetry.space_group_name_H-M   'P 1'
#
loop_
_entity.id
_entity.type
_entity.pdbx_description
1 polymer ?
#
loop_
_entity_poly.entity_id
_entity_poly.type
_entity_poly.pdbx_seq_one_letter_code
_entity_poly.pdbx_strand_id
1 'polypeptide(L)' 'RQDEIGTPLCVTVDFDSLEDDAVTIRERDTTAQVRVPIAELETEIRARLGF' A
#
# COMPACT_ATOMS: atom_id res chain seq x y z
N ARG A 1 -5.41 -9.66 12.35
CA ARG A 1 -4.02 -9.21 12.60
C ARG A 1 -3.22 -9.59 11.36
N GLN A 2 -3.02 -8.65 10.43
CA GLN A 2 -2.35 -8.92 9.15
C GLN A 2 -0.87 -9.28 9.37
N ASP A 3 -0.31 -8.92 10.53
CA ASP A 3 1.06 -9.23 10.96
C ASP A 3 1.37 -10.74 11.07
N GLU A 4 0.37 -11.59 11.28
CA GLU A 4 0.58 -13.05 11.46
C GLU A 4 0.54 -13.85 10.14
N ILE A 5 0.12 -13.24 9.02
CA ILE A 5 -0.07 -13.93 7.73
C ILE A 5 1.13 -13.72 6.77
N GLY A 6 2.11 -12.92 7.17
CA GLY A 6 3.31 -12.69 6.35
C GLY A 6 3.11 -11.77 5.13
N THR A 7 2.05 -10.96 5.11
CA THR A 7 1.86 -9.91 4.09
C THR A 7 2.84 -8.75 4.36
N PRO A 8 3.88 -8.54 3.54
CA PRO A 8 4.90 -7.51 3.80
C PRO A 8 4.35 -6.08 3.63
N LEU A 9 3.32 -5.92 2.79
CA LEU A 9 2.68 -4.64 2.48
C LEU A 9 1.22 -4.65 2.93
N CYS A 10 0.81 -3.59 3.63
CA CYS A 10 -0.57 -3.38 4.02
C CYS A 10 -1.11 -2.16 3.27
N VAL A 11 -2.00 -2.36 2.29
CA VAL A 11 -2.63 -1.27 1.53
C VAL A 11 -3.97 -0.92 2.18
N THR A 12 -4.14 0.33 2.56
CA THR A 12 -5.39 0.88 3.08
C THR A 12 -6.08 1.68 1.98
N VAL A 13 -7.34 1.31 1.71
CA VAL A 13 -8.22 2.00 0.76
C VAL A 13 -9.42 2.48 1.56
N ASP A 14 -9.55 3.80 1.69
CA ASP A 14 -10.66 4.43 2.42
C ASP A 14 -11.70 4.97 1.42
N PHE A 15 -12.85 5.45 1.88
CA PHE A 15 -13.84 6.06 0.98
C PHE A 15 -13.32 7.33 0.30
N ASP A 16 -12.45 8.09 0.95
CA ASP A 16 -11.69 9.19 0.34
C ASP A 16 -10.82 8.71 -0.84
N SER A 17 -10.36 7.46 -0.86
CA SER A 17 -9.58 6.92 -1.98
C SER A 17 -10.37 6.82 -3.27
N LEU A 18 -11.71 6.73 -3.19
CA LEU A 18 -12.60 6.70 -4.36
C LEU A 18 -12.85 8.10 -4.94
N GLU A 19 -12.72 9.16 -4.13
CA GLU A 19 -12.83 10.55 -4.60
C GLU A 19 -11.47 11.14 -5.01
N ASP A 20 -10.38 10.75 -4.34
CA ASP A 20 -9.03 11.32 -4.51
C ASP A 20 -8.08 10.41 -5.33
N ASP A 21 -8.58 9.27 -5.83
CA ASP A 21 -7.81 8.27 -6.60
C ASP A 21 -6.45 7.90 -5.95
N ALA A 22 -6.39 7.91 -4.61
CA ALA A 22 -5.15 7.75 -3.85
C ALA A 22 -5.32 6.79 -2.68
N VAL A 23 -4.36 5.89 -2.49
CA VAL A 23 -4.34 4.86 -1.46
C VAL A 23 -3.12 5.00 -0.56
N THR A 24 -3.23 4.51 0.67
CA THR A 24 -2.11 4.55 1.62
C THR A 24 -1.48 3.17 1.72
N ILE A 25 -0.22 3.06 1.35
CA ILE A 25 0.57 1.85 1.56
C ILE A 25 1.32 1.99 2.88
N ARG A 26 1.14 1.00 3.76
CA ARG A 26 1.91 0.86 4.99
C ARG A 26 2.84 -0.33 4.91
N GLU A 27 4.13 -0.06 5.04
CA GLU A 27 5.16 -1.08 5.12
C GLU A 27 5.31 -1.56 6.55
N ARG A 28 5.32 -2.89 6.73
CA ARG A 28 5.43 -3.48 8.06
C ARG A 28 6.83 -3.34 8.64
N ASP A 29 7.85 -3.64 7.84
CA ASP A 29 9.25 -3.68 8.28
C ASP A 29 9.80 -2.30 8.64
N THR A 30 9.44 -1.28 7.86
CA THR A 30 9.94 0.09 8.03
C THR A 30 9.00 0.97 8.86
N THR A 31 7.79 0.50 9.15
CA THR A 31 6.68 1.29 9.74
C THR A 31 6.30 2.55 8.93
N ALA A 32 6.79 2.65 7.69
CA ALA A 32 6.54 3.78 6.82
C ALA A 32 5.11 3.76 6.27
N GLN A 33 4.54 4.94 6.09
CA GLN A 33 3.24 5.16 5.46
C GLN A 33 3.43 6.10 4.29
N VAL A 34 3.07 5.66 3.09
CA VAL A 34 3.20 6.44 1.86
C VAL A 34 1.85 6.48 1.18
N ARG A 35 1.36 7.69 0.88
CA ARG A 35 0.16 7.87 0.08
C ARG A 35 0.58 7.92 -1.39
N VAL A 36 0.04 7.02 -2.19
CA VAL A 36 0.34 6.91 -3.62
C VAL A 36 -0.96 6.94 -4.42
N PRO A 37 -0.94 7.47 -5.65
CA PRO A 37 -2.08 7.36 -6.56
C PRO A 37 -2.40 5.88 -6.83
N ILE A 38 -3.69 5.55 -6.98
CA ILE A 38 -4.15 4.21 -7.40
C ILE A 38 -3.51 3.80 -8.72
N ALA A 39 -3.33 4.75 -9.64
CA ALA A 39 -2.65 4.51 -10.91
C ALA A 39 -1.20 4.03 -10.74
N GLU A 40 -0.51 4.44 -9.67
CA GLU A 40 0.88 4.07 -9.38
C GLU A 40 0.98 2.88 -8.42
N LEU A 41 -0.12 2.47 -7.79
CA LEU A 41 -0.17 1.36 -6.83
C LEU A 41 0.42 0.06 -7.39
N GLU A 42 0.06 -0.31 -8.62
CA GLU A 42 0.54 -1.55 -9.23
C GLU A 42 2.06 -1.54 -9.43
N THR A 43 2.57 -0.44 -9.99
CA THR A 43 4.01 -0.23 -10.19
C THR A 43 4.76 -0.28 -8.88
N GLU A 44 4.23 0.39 -7.86
CA GLU A 44 4.88 0.51 -6.56
C GLU A 44 4.88 -0.83 -5.80
N ILE A 45 3.80 -1.61 -5.88
CA ILE A 45 3.74 -2.96 -5.32
C ILE A 45 4.73 -3.88 -6.04
N ARG A 46 4.81 -3.82 -7.38
CA ARG A 46 5.77 -4.62 -8.17
C ARG A 46 7.21 -4.27 -7.81
N ALA A 47 7.54 -2.98 -7.73
CA ALA A 47 8.86 -2.50 -7.34
C ALA A 47 9.26 -2.98 -5.92
N ARG A 48 8.34 -2.90 -4.95
CA ARG A 48 8.59 -3.36 -3.58
C ARG A 48 8.65 -4.88 -3.43
N LEU A 49 7.92 -5.64 -4.26
CA LEU A 49 7.96 -7.11 -4.28
C LEU A 49 9.08 -7.68 -5.18
N GLY A 50 9.80 -6.83 -5.92
CA GLY A 50 10.93 -7.23 -6.75
C GLY A 50 10.57 -7.96 -8.04
N PHE A 51 9.39 -7.68 -8.61
CA PHE A 51 8.94 -8.20 -9.92
C PHE A 51 9.24 -7.25 -11.07
#